data_AF-A0A0P9DEP1-F1
#
_entry.id   AF-A0A0P9DEP1-F1
#
_cell.length_a   1.000
_cell.length_b   1.000
_cell.length_c   1.000
_cell.angle_alpha   90.00
_cell.angle_beta   90.00
_cell.angle_gamma   90.00
#
_symmetry.space_group_name_H-M   'P 1'
#
loop_
_entity.id
_entity.type
_entity.pdbx_description
1 polymer ?
#
loop_
_entity_poly.entity_id
_entity_poly.type
_entity_poly.pdbx_seq_one_letter_code
_entity_poly.pdbx_strand_id
1 'polypeptide(L)'
;MRAFAVYFKCFLFFEEVSGIMAKIMVRGLFLLFLLSFTGCSVKKDITLTATSAEWNIEIFYKVVEGKYQEIPSIQYLGKKPIGPEVTLDIIYTNYSVTTNTLSGLDYLGMEMKELNTRTVLKDWKDVETIKITWNNAEGNFEETLIPKPKQIGNSNQKPTPL
;
A
#
# COMPACT_ATOMS: atom_id res chain seq x y z
N MET A 1 32.87 -69.29 23.44
CA MET A 1 31.69 -68.44 23.09
C MET A 1 31.79 -67.06 23.76
N ARG A 2 32.74 -66.19 23.37
CA ARG A 2 32.83 -64.81 23.89
C ARG A 2 33.08 -63.74 22.82
N ALA A 3 33.48 -64.13 21.60
CA ALA A 3 33.76 -63.19 20.50
C ALA A 3 32.49 -62.71 19.76
N PHE A 4 31.40 -63.49 19.75
CA PHE A 4 30.19 -63.17 18.97
C PHE A 4 29.33 -62.05 19.59
N ALA A 5 29.41 -61.86 20.91
CA ALA A 5 28.59 -60.88 21.64
C ALA A 5 29.11 -59.43 21.52
N VAL A 6 30.40 -59.24 21.18
CA VAL A 6 31.02 -57.91 21.08
C VAL A 6 30.74 -57.27 19.72
N TYR A 7 30.73 -58.07 18.64
CA TYR A 7 30.44 -57.58 17.29
C TYR A 7 28.96 -57.20 17.10
N PHE A 8 28.03 -57.93 17.73
CA PHE A 8 26.59 -57.62 17.63
C PHE A 8 26.21 -56.31 18.34
N LYS A 9 26.89 -55.97 19.44
CA LYS A 9 26.68 -54.69 20.16
C LYS A 9 27.23 -53.47 19.43
N CYS A 10 28.33 -53.61 18.67
CA CYS A 10 28.85 -52.49 17.87
C CYS A 10 28.00 -52.21 16.62
N PHE A 11 27.41 -53.25 16.01
CA PHE A 11 26.57 -53.11 14.82
C PHE A 11 25.24 -52.39 15.13
N LEU A 12 24.59 -52.73 16.25
CA LEU A 12 23.36 -52.07 16.68
C LEU A 12 23.57 -50.60 17.10
N PHE A 13 24.73 -50.27 17.67
CA PHE A 13 25.06 -48.88 18.04
C PHE A 13 25.29 -47.99 16.80
N PHE A 14 25.79 -48.55 15.69
CA PHE A 14 26.03 -47.79 14.46
C PHE A 14 24.75 -47.50 13.68
N GLU A 15 23.75 -48.41 13.69
CA GLU A 15 22.42 -48.15 13.11
C GLU A 15 21.61 -47.12 13.92
N GLU A 16 21.68 -47.15 15.25
CA GLU A 16 20.98 -46.18 16.11
C GLU A 16 21.55 -44.75 15.98
N VAL A 17 22.87 -44.61 15.94
CA VAL A 17 23.53 -43.29 15.82
C VAL A 17 23.32 -42.69 14.42
N SER A 18 23.30 -43.52 13.37
CA SER A 18 22.98 -43.12 11.99
C SER A 18 21.55 -42.54 11.88
N GLY A 19 20.56 -43.20 12.47
CA GLY A 19 19.17 -42.74 12.47
C GLY A 19 18.93 -41.46 13.29
N ILE A 20 19.67 -41.27 14.38
CA ILE A 20 19.58 -40.06 15.22
C ILE A 20 20.26 -38.87 14.52
N MET A 21 21.45 -39.06 13.94
CA MET A 21 22.17 -38.02 13.19
C MET A 21 21.41 -37.58 11.93
N ALA A 22 20.78 -38.51 11.20
CA ALA A 22 19.91 -38.18 10.07
C ALA A 22 18.67 -37.37 10.50
N LYS A 23 18.04 -37.72 11.64
CA LYS A 23 16.91 -36.97 12.20
C LYS A 23 17.30 -35.57 12.67
N ILE A 24 18.51 -35.39 13.22
CA ILE A 24 19.03 -34.08 13.64
C ILE A 24 19.39 -33.21 12.43
N MET A 25 20.00 -33.78 11.39
CA MET A 25 20.25 -33.07 10.12
C MET A 25 18.96 -32.62 9.44
N VAL A 26 17.94 -33.49 9.35
CA VAL A 26 16.65 -33.16 8.74
C VAL A 26 15.90 -32.09 9.54
N ARG A 27 15.94 -32.15 10.88
CA ARG A 27 15.36 -31.11 11.76
C ARG A 27 16.09 -29.76 11.66
N GLY A 28 17.41 -29.77 11.53
CA GLY A 28 18.21 -28.55 11.33
C GLY A 28 17.97 -27.90 9.96
N LEU A 29 17.84 -28.71 8.91
CA LEU A 29 17.58 -28.25 7.54
C LEU A 29 16.17 -27.64 7.40
N PHE A 30 15.19 -28.18 8.12
CA PHE A 30 13.81 -27.66 8.13
C PHE A 30 13.71 -26.28 8.82
N LEU A 31 14.51 -26.04 9.87
CA LEU A 31 14.60 -24.73 10.53
C LEU A 31 15.28 -23.67 9.65
N LEU A 32 16.29 -24.06 8.86
CA LEU A 32 16.93 -23.18 7.88
C LEU A 32 15.99 -22.83 6.71
N PHE A 33 15.13 -23.76 6.29
CA PHE A 33 14.14 -23.51 5.25
C PHE A 33 13.00 -22.57 5.72
N LEU A 34 12.65 -22.60 7.01
CA LEU A 34 11.67 -21.69 7.61
C LEU A 34 12.17 -20.24 7.71
N LEU A 35 13.48 -20.02 7.89
CA LEU A 35 14.09 -18.68 7.93
C LEU A 35 14.13 -18.00 6.53
N SER A 36 14.02 -18.77 5.45
CA SER A 36 13.99 -18.26 4.07
C SER A 36 12.67 -17.56 3.70
N PHE A 37 11.62 -17.74 4.50
CA PHE A 37 10.29 -17.18 4.24
C PHE A 37 9.98 -15.90 5.03
N THR A 38 10.98 -15.24 5.62
CA THR A 38 10.83 -13.83 6.01
C THR A 38 10.85 -12.99 4.74
N GLY A 39 9.75 -13.06 3.99
CA GLY A 39 9.52 -12.28 2.80
C GLY A 39 9.70 -10.82 3.15
N CYS A 40 10.78 -10.23 2.66
CA CYS A 40 10.92 -8.79 2.62
C CYS A 40 9.78 -8.30 1.73
N SER A 41 8.68 -7.86 2.34
CA SER A 41 7.54 -7.32 1.62
C SER A 41 8.00 -6.02 0.96
N VAL A 42 8.30 -6.10 -0.33
CA VAL A 42 8.73 -4.96 -1.13
C VAL A 42 7.56 -3.98 -1.19
N LYS A 43 7.75 -2.77 -0.65
CA LYS A 43 6.81 -1.68 -0.81
C LYS A 43 6.68 -1.35 -2.30
N LYS A 44 5.46 -1.05 -2.74
CA LYS A 44 5.15 -0.71 -4.13
C LYS A 44 4.40 0.61 -4.18
N ASP A 45 4.56 1.33 -5.27
CA ASP A 45 3.79 2.55 -5.53
C ASP A 45 2.29 2.23 -5.55
N ILE A 46 1.50 3.10 -4.93
CA ILE A 46 0.06 2.94 -4.78
C ILE A 46 -0.62 4.27 -5.05
N THR A 47 -1.77 4.23 -5.73
CA THR A 47 -2.63 5.40 -5.91
C THR A 47 -3.93 5.15 -5.17
N LEU A 48 -4.32 6.08 -4.32
CA LEU A 48 -5.68 6.16 -3.81
C LEU A 48 -6.49 7.13 -4.65
N THR A 49 -7.74 6.80 -4.94
CA THR A 49 -8.65 7.64 -5.72
C THR A 49 -9.93 7.86 -4.94
N ALA A 50 -10.40 9.10 -4.93
CA ALA A 50 -11.68 9.55 -4.39
C ALA A 50 -12.38 10.38 -5.46
N THR A 51 -13.53 9.91 -5.95
CA THR A 51 -14.24 10.56 -7.06
C THR A 51 -15.71 10.77 -6.69
N SER A 52 -16.23 11.95 -7.01
CA SER A 52 -17.63 12.34 -6.94
C SER A 52 -18.12 12.92 -8.27
N ALA A 53 -19.33 13.48 -8.28
CA ALA A 53 -19.84 14.20 -9.45
C ALA A 53 -19.07 15.50 -9.72
N GLU A 54 -18.52 16.12 -8.68
CA GLU A 54 -17.90 17.44 -8.73
C GLU A 54 -16.37 17.37 -8.62
N TRP A 55 -15.81 16.31 -8.03
CA TRP A 55 -14.39 16.24 -7.71
C TRP A 55 -13.76 14.90 -8.09
N ASN A 56 -12.52 14.95 -8.54
CA ASN A 56 -11.63 13.81 -8.64
C ASN A 56 -10.34 14.11 -7.88
N ILE A 57 -10.02 13.25 -6.92
CA ILE A 57 -8.83 13.37 -6.09
C ILE A 57 -8.02 12.10 -6.21
N GLU A 58 -6.73 12.24 -6.48
CA GLU A 58 -5.78 11.16 -6.46
C GLU A 58 -4.70 11.47 -5.42
N ILE A 59 -4.37 10.48 -4.60
CA ILE A 59 -3.23 10.54 -3.69
C ILE A 59 -2.25 9.47 -4.13
N PHE A 60 -1.15 9.90 -4.72
CA PHE A 60 -0.09 9.01 -5.17
C PHE A 60 0.95 8.81 -4.07
N TYR A 61 1.18 7.56 -3.69
CA TYR A 61 2.20 7.15 -2.73
C TYR A 61 3.35 6.52 -3.48
N LYS A 62 4.44 7.28 -3.66
CA LYS A 62 5.67 6.82 -4.32
C LYS A 62 6.63 6.23 -3.31
N VAL A 63 7.24 5.08 -3.59
CA VAL A 63 8.27 4.49 -2.74
C VAL A 63 9.61 5.15 -3.02
N VAL A 64 10.13 5.87 -2.03
CA VAL A 64 11.45 6.51 -2.05
C VAL A 64 12.23 6.01 -0.83
N GLU A 65 13.36 5.36 -1.07
CA GLU A 65 14.25 4.83 0.00
C GLU A 65 13.52 3.96 1.04
N GLY A 66 12.55 3.15 0.60
CA GLY A 66 11.77 2.26 1.47
C GLY A 66 10.70 2.96 2.33
N LYS A 67 10.41 4.23 2.06
CA LYS A 67 9.30 4.98 2.66
C LYS A 67 8.35 5.49 1.57
N TYR A 68 7.16 5.93 1.96
CA TYR A 68 6.18 6.49 1.01
C TYR A 68 6.30 8.01 0.97
N GLN A 69 6.35 8.59 -0.21
CA GLN A 69 6.15 10.02 -0.43
C GLN A 69 4.73 10.22 -0.93
N GLU A 70 3.94 11.00 -0.20
CA GLU A 70 2.58 11.35 -0.58
C GLU A 70 2.58 12.50 -1.58
N ILE A 71 1.81 12.37 -2.65
CA ILE A 71 1.64 13.39 -3.69
C ILE A 71 0.13 13.51 -3.95
N PRO A 72 -0.58 14.37 -3.19
CA PRO A 72 -2.01 14.57 -3.38
C PRO A 72 -2.28 15.46 -4.58
N SER A 73 -3.38 15.23 -5.27
CA SER A 73 -3.79 15.97 -6.45
C SER A 73 -5.31 16.04 -6.55
N ILE A 74 -5.83 17.12 -7.11
CA ILE A 74 -7.27 17.40 -7.19
C ILE A 74 -7.63 17.97 -8.57
N GLN A 75 -8.81 17.59 -9.03
CA GLN A 75 -9.46 18.11 -10.23
C GLN A 75 -10.94 18.35 -9.96
N TYR A 76 -11.44 19.51 -10.40
CA TYR A 76 -12.85 19.80 -10.46
C TYR A 76 -13.46 19.21 -11.74
N LEU A 77 -14.50 18.39 -11.58
CA LEU A 77 -15.27 17.74 -12.65
C LEU A 77 -16.64 18.39 -12.89
N GLY A 78 -17.03 19.30 -12.00
CA GLY A 78 -18.33 19.92 -12.04
C GLY A 78 -18.54 20.82 -13.26
N LYS A 79 -19.81 21.12 -13.53
CA LYS A 79 -20.23 21.88 -14.71
C LYS A 79 -20.51 23.35 -14.41
N LYS A 80 -20.53 23.74 -13.15
CA LYS A 80 -20.83 25.11 -12.71
C LYS A 80 -19.55 25.77 -12.22
N PRO A 81 -19.36 27.08 -12.45
CA PRO A 81 -18.25 27.78 -11.85
C PRO A 81 -18.39 27.76 -10.33
N ILE A 82 -17.26 27.57 -9.66
CA ILE A 82 -17.15 27.65 -8.20
C ILE A 82 -16.40 28.94 -7.84
N GLY A 83 -16.59 29.39 -6.61
CA GLY A 83 -15.99 30.60 -6.09
C GLY A 83 -14.47 30.48 -5.94
N PRO A 84 -13.82 31.57 -5.52
CA PRO A 84 -12.39 31.75 -5.69
C PRO A 84 -11.53 30.89 -4.76
N GLU A 85 -12.16 30.23 -3.79
CA GLU A 85 -11.47 29.49 -2.74
C GLU A 85 -12.09 28.10 -2.57
N VAL A 86 -11.22 27.10 -2.65
CA VAL A 86 -11.56 25.71 -2.37
C VAL A 86 -10.62 25.23 -1.28
N THR A 87 -11.18 24.68 -0.22
CA THR A 87 -10.43 24.09 0.87
C THR A 87 -10.55 22.57 0.80
N LEU A 88 -9.41 21.89 0.89
CA LEU A 88 -9.32 20.44 0.92
C LEU A 88 -8.57 19.99 2.18
N ASP A 89 -9.27 19.29 3.05
CA ASP A 89 -8.74 18.70 4.28
C ASP A 89 -8.58 17.19 4.07
N ILE A 90 -7.33 16.70 4.08
CA ILE A 90 -7.07 15.25 4.14
C ILE A 90 -6.95 14.87 5.62
N ILE A 91 -7.80 13.95 6.07
CA ILE A 91 -7.91 13.50 7.46
C ILE A 91 -7.32 12.09 7.55
N TYR A 92 -6.41 11.90 8.51
CA TYR A 92 -5.63 10.68 8.66
C TYR A 92 -6.15 9.87 9.84
N THR A 93 -5.86 8.58 9.85
CA THR A 93 -6.26 7.62 10.90
C THR A 93 -5.75 7.99 12.30
N ASN A 94 -4.70 8.81 12.39
CA ASN A 94 -4.18 9.36 13.64
C ASN A 94 -4.84 10.70 14.04
N TYR A 95 -5.93 11.09 13.38
CA TYR A 95 -6.65 12.35 13.56
C TYR A 95 -5.88 13.61 13.18
N SER A 96 -4.72 13.49 12.52
CA SER A 96 -4.01 14.65 11.97
C SER A 96 -4.67 15.15 10.68
N VAL A 97 -4.53 16.45 10.41
CA VAL A 97 -5.14 17.13 9.26
C VAL A 97 -4.11 18.04 8.59
N THR A 98 -4.25 18.22 7.28
CA THR A 98 -3.57 19.24 6.49
C THR A 98 -4.55 19.67 5.48
N THR A 99 -4.58 20.98 5.45
CA THR A 99 -5.50 21.80 4.75
C THR A 99 -4.73 22.36 3.57
N ASN A 100 -5.23 22.06 2.38
CA ASN A 100 -4.78 22.68 1.15
C ASN A 100 -5.85 23.67 0.72
N THR A 101 -5.46 24.93 0.56
CA THR A 101 -6.32 25.95 -0.01
C THR A 101 -5.90 26.20 -1.44
N LEU A 102 -6.83 26.00 -2.37
CA LEU A 102 -6.68 26.43 -3.74
C LEU A 102 -7.32 27.78 -3.90
N SER A 103 -6.56 28.74 -4.41
CA SER A 103 -7.08 30.04 -4.85
C SER A 103 -7.08 30.10 -6.37
N GLY A 104 -8.20 30.51 -6.96
CA GLY A 104 -8.41 30.54 -8.41
C GLY A 104 -9.60 31.43 -8.79
N LEU A 105 -9.82 31.63 -10.09
CA LEU A 105 -10.97 32.40 -10.60
C LEU A 105 -11.95 31.51 -11.41
N ASP A 106 -11.44 30.42 -11.98
CA ASP A 106 -12.25 29.42 -12.68
C ASP A 106 -11.58 28.04 -12.54
N TYR A 107 -12.37 27.05 -12.16
CA TYR A 107 -11.94 25.65 -12.02
C TYR A 107 -12.59 24.76 -13.09
N LEU A 108 -13.44 25.31 -13.96
CA LEU A 108 -14.07 24.56 -15.06
C LEU A 108 -13.02 24.04 -16.03
N GLY A 109 -13.05 22.74 -16.28
CA GLY A 109 -12.08 22.09 -17.16
C GLY A 109 -10.64 22.14 -16.63
N MET A 110 -10.45 22.38 -15.33
CA MET A 110 -9.11 22.36 -14.75
C MET A 110 -8.44 21.00 -14.97
N GLU A 111 -7.15 21.02 -15.27
CA GLU A 111 -6.33 19.82 -15.22
C GLU A 111 -6.10 19.40 -13.76
N MET A 112 -5.68 18.15 -13.58
CA MET A 112 -5.31 17.61 -12.28
C MET A 112 -4.18 18.45 -11.67
N LYS A 113 -4.43 19.10 -10.54
CA LYS A 113 -3.50 19.99 -9.87
C LYS A 113 -2.90 19.32 -8.64
N GLU A 114 -1.58 19.26 -8.60
CA GLU A 114 -0.84 18.79 -7.43
C GLU A 114 -1.02 19.74 -6.25
N LEU A 115 -1.17 19.17 -5.06
CA LEU A 115 -1.34 19.86 -3.80
C LEU A 115 -0.08 19.76 -2.95
N ASN A 116 0.06 20.67 -2.00
CA ASN A 116 1.20 20.64 -1.10
C ASN A 116 1.12 19.38 -0.22
N THR A 117 2.27 18.70 -0.11
CA THR A 117 2.43 17.46 0.64
C THR A 117 3.07 17.71 2.00
N ARG A 118 2.79 16.81 2.95
CA ARG A 118 3.17 16.97 4.34
C ARG A 118 4.58 16.48 4.63
N THR A 119 4.95 15.25 4.25
CA THR A 119 6.23 14.59 4.60
C THR A 119 6.27 13.17 4.00
N VAL A 120 7.42 12.50 4.09
CA VAL A 120 7.61 11.06 3.87
C VAL A 120 6.95 10.21 4.97
N LEU A 121 6.04 9.32 4.60
CA LEU A 121 5.22 8.46 5.46
C LEU A 121 5.74 7.03 5.57
N LYS A 122 5.37 6.36 6.67
CA LYS A 122 5.73 4.96 6.91
C LYS A 122 4.79 3.99 6.19
N ASP A 123 3.50 4.29 6.15
CA ASP A 123 2.44 3.51 5.51
C ASP A 123 1.59 4.42 4.59
N TRP A 124 0.93 3.82 3.61
CA TRP A 124 0.04 4.49 2.67
C TRP A 124 -1.43 4.40 3.11
N LYS A 125 -1.75 3.50 4.04
CA LYS A 125 -3.11 3.29 4.58
C LYS A 125 -3.51 4.31 5.65
N ASP A 126 -2.84 5.47 5.65
CA ASP A 126 -2.99 6.45 6.72
C ASP A 126 -4.10 7.46 6.43
N VAL A 127 -4.56 7.61 5.17
CA VAL A 127 -5.67 8.51 4.83
C VAL A 127 -7.01 7.83 5.07
N GLU A 128 -7.86 8.48 5.86
CA GLU A 128 -9.18 7.99 6.25
C GLU A 128 -10.28 8.65 5.41
N THR A 129 -10.31 9.97 5.38
CA THR A 129 -11.32 10.75 4.64
C THR A 129 -10.71 12.02 4.05
N ILE A 130 -11.37 12.54 3.02
CA ILE A 130 -11.02 13.81 2.38
C ILE A 130 -12.27 14.68 2.41
N LYS A 131 -12.19 15.81 3.08
CA LYS A 131 -13.26 16.80 3.13
C LYS A 131 -12.92 17.95 2.19
N ILE A 132 -13.90 18.35 1.39
CA ILE A 132 -13.78 19.43 0.42
C ILE A 132 -14.85 20.46 0.74
N THR A 133 -14.47 21.72 0.78
CA THR A 133 -15.39 22.83 1.01
C THR A 133 -15.16 23.89 -0.05
N TRP A 134 -16.25 24.30 -0.71
CA TRP A 134 -16.21 25.33 -1.74
C TRP A 134 -17.51 26.12 -1.71
N ASN A 135 -17.53 27.26 -2.36
CA ASN A 135 -18.74 28.04 -2.58
C ASN A 135 -19.02 28.17 -4.08
N ASN A 136 -20.26 28.50 -4.42
CA ASN A 136 -20.63 28.98 -5.75
C ASN A 136 -21.79 29.99 -5.59
N ALA A 137 -22.40 30.41 -6.71
CA ALA A 137 -23.52 31.36 -6.68
C ALA A 137 -24.76 30.87 -5.89
N GLU A 138 -24.89 29.56 -5.68
CA GLU A 138 -26.01 28.91 -4.99
C GLU A 138 -25.76 28.72 -3.49
N GLY A 139 -24.53 28.93 -3.01
CA GLY A 139 -24.19 28.88 -1.60
C GLY A 139 -22.86 28.18 -1.29
N ASN A 140 -22.73 27.71 -0.05
CA ASN A 140 -21.57 26.96 0.43
C ASN A 140 -21.87 25.46 0.37
N PHE A 141 -20.90 24.70 -0.10
CA PHE A 141 -20.97 23.26 -0.30
C PHE A 141 -19.86 22.55 0.45
N GLU A 142 -20.17 21.36 0.93
CA GLU A 142 -19.25 20.49 1.62
C GLU A 142 -19.45 19.06 1.14
N GLU A 143 -18.36 18.36 0.85
CA GLU A 143 -18.37 16.95 0.48
C GLU A 143 -17.29 16.21 1.26
N THR A 144 -17.59 14.98 1.69
CA THR A 144 -16.62 14.07 2.32
C THR A 144 -16.50 12.81 1.49
N LEU A 145 -15.28 12.51 1.05
CA LEU A 145 -14.95 11.37 0.22
C LEU A 145 -14.05 10.38 0.95
N ILE A 146 -14.25 9.09 0.69
CA ILE A 146 -13.43 8.00 1.21
C ILE A 146 -12.52 7.50 0.09
N PRO A 147 -11.21 7.78 0.14
CA PRO A 147 -10.27 7.33 -0.88
C PRO A 147 -10.11 5.81 -0.87
N LYS A 148 -10.00 5.21 -2.05
CA LYS A 148 -9.85 3.77 -2.24
C LYS A 148 -8.66 3.46 -3.14
N PRO A 149 -7.94 2.36 -2.94
CA PRO A 149 -6.88 1.95 -3.85
C PRO A 149 -7.41 1.82 -5.28
N LYS A 150 -6.74 2.47 -6.23
CA LYS A 150 -7.02 2.33 -7.65
C LYS A 150 -6.84 0.86 -8.01
N GLN A 151 -7.92 0.19 -8.43
CA GLN A 151 -7.82 -1.19 -8.86
C GLN A 151 -7.04 -1.22 -10.17
N ILE A 152 -5.82 -1.76 -10.14
CA ILE A 152 -5.10 -2.14 -11.35
C ILE A 152 -5.86 -3.35 -11.90
N GLY A 153 -6.74 -3.13 -12.87
CA GLY A 153 -7.36 -4.22 -13.59
C GLY A 153 -6.25 -5.12 -14.14
N ASN A 154 -6.34 -6.43 -13.89
CA ASN A 154 -5.52 -7.43 -14.57
C ASN A 154 -5.85 -7.39 -16.08
N SER A 155 -5.24 -6.47 -16.81
CA SER A 155 -5.16 -6.56 -18.27
C SER A 155 -4.05 -7.55 -18.64
N ASN A 156 -4.30 -8.83 -18.31
CA ASN A 156 -3.77 -9.91 -19.13
C ASN A 156 -4.76 -10.09 -20.30
N GLN A 157 -4.85 -9.09 -21.18
CA GLN A 157 -5.38 -9.34 -22.52
C GLN A 157 -4.34 -10.18 -23.26
N LYS A 158 -4.53 -11.50 -23.19
CA LYS A 158 -3.92 -12.43 -24.12
C LYS A 158 -4.26 -11.95 -25.54
N PRO A 159 -3.29 -11.67 -26.42
CA PRO A 159 -3.60 -11.32 -27.79
C PRO A 159 -4.32 -12.51 -28.43
N THR A 160 -5.55 -12.29 -28.88
CA THR A 160 -6.25 -13.23 -29.76
C THR A 160 -5.47 -13.25 -31.08
N PRO A 161 -4.90 -14.39 -31.50
CA PRO A 161 -4.30 -14.47 -32.82
C PRO A 161 -5.41 -14.37 -33.88
N LEU A 162 -5.16 -13.52 -34.89
CA LEU A 162 -5.95 -13.38 -36.11
C LEU A 162 -5.99 -14.69 -36.90
#